data_AF-A0A1I6QMM5-F1
#
_entry.id   AF-A0A1I6QMM5-F1
#
_cell.length_a   1.000
_cell.length_b   1.000
_cell.length_c   1.000
_cell.angle_alpha   90.00
_cell.angle_beta   90.00
_cell.angle_gamma   90.00
#
_symmetry.space_group_name_H-M   'P 1'
#
loop_
_entity.id
_entity.type
_entity.pdbx_description
1 polymer ?
#
loop_
_entity_poly.entity_id
_entity_poly.type
_entity_poly.pdbx_seq_one_letter_code
_entity_poly.pdbx_strand_id
1 'polypeptide(L)' 'MKISYSTDGGATWKKAPVAAGAVQIDNPRAGGSVSLRAEIKDGCGNKAVQTITDAYPTR' A
#
# COMPACT_ATOMS: atom_id res chain seq x y z
N MET A 1 0.78 12.12 -5.06
CA MET A 1 1.02 10.93 -4.21
C MET A 1 0.17 9.79 -4.70
N LYS A 2 0.68 8.57 -4.72
CA LYS A 2 -0.06 7.35 -5.06
C LYS A 2 0.16 6.33 -3.94
N ILE A 3 -0.93 5.83 -3.39
CA ILE A 3 -0.92 4.70 -2.46
C ILE A 3 -1.42 3.47 -3.18
N SER A 4 -0.73 2.36 -2.97
CA SER A 4 -1.13 1.04 -3.46
C SER A 4 -0.96 0.01 -2.35
N TYR A 5 -1.72 -1.07 -2.43
CA TYR A 5 -1.63 -2.21 -1.52
C TYR A 5 -1.49 -3.51 -2.30
N SER A 6 -0.98 -4.53 -1.63
CA SER A 6 -0.87 -5.90 -2.13
C SER A 6 -1.35 -6.87 -1.06
N THR A 7 -2.01 -7.94 -1.48
CA THR A 7 -2.42 -9.08 -0.63
C THR A 7 -1.69 -10.37 -1.01
N ASP A 8 -0.62 -10.26 -1.79
CA ASP A 8 0.16 -11.35 -2.37
C ASP A 8 1.68 -11.12 -2.24
N GLY A 9 2.10 -10.52 -1.10
CA GLY A 9 3.51 -10.30 -0.78
C GLY A 9 4.22 -9.27 -1.66
N GLY A 10 3.48 -8.40 -2.33
CA GLY A 10 4.01 -7.38 -3.24
C GLY A 10 4.15 -7.83 -4.69
N ALA A 11 3.62 -9.01 -5.07
CA ALA A 11 3.63 -9.48 -6.44
C ALA A 11 2.71 -8.65 -7.35
N THR A 12 1.52 -8.28 -6.88
CA THR A 12 0.60 -7.37 -7.58
C THR A 12 0.17 -6.20 -6.70
N TRP A 13 -0.01 -5.03 -7.32
CA TRP A 13 -0.31 -3.78 -6.61
C TRP A 13 -1.62 -3.17 -7.10
N LYS A 14 -2.56 -2.98 -6.17
CA LYS A 14 -3.85 -2.32 -6.40
C LYS A 14 -3.82 -0.90 -5.86
N LYS A 15 -4.31 0.08 -6.62
CA LYS A 15 -4.39 1.46 -6.16
C LYS A 15 -5.38 1.56 -4.99
N ALA A 16 -4.96 2.21 -3.91
CA ALA A 16 -5.79 2.43 -2.74
C ALA A 16 -6.36 3.86 -2.78
N PRO A 17 -7.69 4.04 -2.76
CA PRO A 17 -8.29 5.36 -2.66
C PRO A 17 -7.98 5.94 -1.28
N VAL A 18 -7.44 7.16 -1.25
CA VAL A 18 -7.18 7.90 -0.02
C VAL A 18 -8.37 8.84 0.21
N ALA A 19 -9.06 8.68 1.33
CA ALA A 19 -10.16 9.53 1.74
C ALA A 19 -9.88 10.05 3.16
N ALA A 20 -9.93 11.38 3.34
CA ALA A 20 -9.68 12.02 4.63
C ALA A 20 -8.35 11.59 5.32
N GLY A 21 -7.30 11.37 4.53
CA GLY A 21 -5.98 10.94 5.04
C GLY A 21 -5.87 9.45 5.40
N ALA A 22 -6.93 8.67 5.17
CA ALA A 22 -6.96 7.24 5.45
C ALA A 22 -7.21 6.41 4.18
N VAL A 23 -6.91 5.12 4.29
CA VAL A 23 -7.18 4.12 3.26
C VAL A 23 -7.89 2.95 3.93
N GLN A 24 -8.99 2.49 3.32
CA GLN A 24 -9.67 1.24 3.71
C GLN A 24 -9.32 0.16 2.70
N ILE A 25 -8.92 -1.01 3.21
CA ILE A 25 -8.51 -2.18 2.42
C ILE A 25 -9.24 -3.39 2.99
N ASP A 26 -9.87 -4.16 2.12
CA ASP A 26 -10.44 -5.45 2.50
C ASP A 26 -9.32 -6.43 2.85
N ASN A 27 -9.48 -7.07 4.00
CA ASN A 27 -8.48 -7.99 4.50
C ASN A 27 -8.41 -9.25 3.62
N PRO A 28 -7.23 -9.78 3.29
CA PRO A 28 -7.15 -11.12 2.73
C PRO A 28 -7.64 -12.16 3.74
N ARG A 29 -7.79 -13.40 3.25
CA ARG A 29 -8.10 -14.55 4.11
C ARG A 29 -7.09 -14.64 5.27
N ALA A 30 -7.56 -15.13 6.42
CA ALA A 30 -6.71 -15.38 7.58
C ALA A 30 -5.43 -16.16 7.20
N GLY A 31 -4.30 -15.77 7.80
CA GLY A 31 -2.97 -16.26 7.44
C GLY A 31 -2.31 -15.51 6.28
N GLY A 32 -3.01 -14.57 5.64
CA GLY A 32 -2.45 -13.62 4.68
C GLY A 32 -1.92 -12.34 5.33
N SER A 33 -1.52 -11.38 4.50
CA SER A 33 -1.01 -10.07 4.92
C SER A 33 -1.40 -8.98 3.92
N VAL A 34 -1.40 -7.73 4.38
CA VAL A 34 -1.43 -6.54 3.52
C VAL A 34 -0.06 -5.89 3.50
N SER A 35 0.49 -5.69 2.31
CA SER A 35 1.69 -4.88 2.05
C SER A 35 1.30 -3.50 1.52
N LEU A 36 2.06 -2.47 1.86
CA LEU A 36 1.79 -1.08 1.46
C LEU A 36 2.91 -0.51 0.60
N ARG A 37 2.54 0.29 -0.41
CA ARG A 37 3.47 1.06 -1.23
C ARG A 37 3.00 2.49 -1.40
N ALA A 38 3.88 3.43 -1.14
CA ALA A 38 3.68 4.86 -1.34
C ALA A 38 4.66 5.39 -2.38
N GLU A 39 4.15 6.12 -3.37
CA GLU A 39 4.96 6.85 -4.34
C GLU A 39 4.64 8.35 -4.22
N ILE A 40 5.66 9.16 -3.94
CA ILE A 40 5.55 10.60 -3.77
C ILE A 40 6.49 11.27 -4.77
N LYS A 41 6.00 12.33 -5.40
CA LYS A 41 6.78 13.24 -6.23
C LYS A 41 6.54 14.65 -5.73
N ASP A 42 7.58 15.44 -5.56
CA ASP A 42 7.44 16.86 -5.21
C ASP A 42 7.45 17.75 -6.46
N GLY A 43 7.22 19.05 -6.28
CA GLY A 43 7.22 20.04 -7.36
C GLY A 43 8.60 20.32 -7.96
N CYS A 44 9.67 19.92 -7.28
CA CYS A 44 11.05 20.07 -7.71
C CYS A 44 11.55 18.85 -8.52
N GLY A 45 10.71 17.82 -8.68
CA GLY A 45 11.03 16.61 -9.43
C GLY A 45 11.65 15.49 -8.59
N ASN A 46 11.84 15.67 -7.28
CA ASN A 46 12.31 14.61 -6.39
C ASN A 46 11.24 13.51 -6.27
N LYS A 47 11.69 12.28 -6.07
CA LYS A 47 10.82 11.10 -5.98
C LYS A 47 11.21 10.27 -4.77
N ALA A 48 10.20 9.81 -4.05
CA ALA A 48 10.34 8.83 -2.98
C ALA A 48 9.39 7.66 -3.24
N VAL A 49 9.90 6.44 -3.07
CA VAL A 49 9.11 5.22 -3.08
C VAL A 49 9.38 4.47 -1.79
N GLN A 50 8.33 4.20 -1.02
CA GLN A 50 8.40 3.38 0.18
C GLN A 50 7.56 2.13 -0.03
N THR A 51 8.13 0.99 0.32
CA THR A 51 7.43 -0.30 0.35
C THR A 51 7.58 -0.89 1.74
N ILE A 52 6.47 -1.28 2.34
CA ILE A 52 6.42 -2.06 3.58
C ILE A 52 5.74 -3.39 3.24
N THR A 53 6.53 -4.45 3.17
CA THR A 53 6.05 -5.81 2.91
C THR A 53 5.49 -6.41 4.19
N ASP A 54 4.35 -7.10 4.07
CA ASP A 54 3.63 -7.76 5.17
C ASP A 54 3.34 -6.84 6.36
N ALA A 55 3.04 -5.57 6.08
CA ALA A 55 2.79 -4.53 7.08
C ALA A 55 1.69 -4.89 8.08
N TYR A 56 0.64 -5.59 7.62
CA TYR A 56 -0.48 -6.01 8.45
C TYR A 56 -0.81 -7.49 8.23
N PRO A 57 -0.41 -8.38 9.15
CA PRO A 57 -0.80 -9.78 9.09
C PRO A 57 -2.26 -9.97 9.49
N THR A 58 -2.90 -10.98 8.92
CA THR A 58 -4.31 -11.31 9.14
C THR A 58 -4.44 -12.59 9.96
N ARG A 59 -5.34 -12.59 10.93
CA ARG A 59 -5.59 -13.72 11.84
C ARG A 59 -7.09 -13.90 12.03
#